data_AF-A0A1I1A517-F1
#
_entry.id   AF-A0A1I1A517-F1
#
_cell.length_a   1.000
_cell.length_b   1.000
_cell.length_c   1.000
_cell.angle_alpha   90.00
_cell.angle_beta   90.00
_cell.angle_gamma   90.00
#
_symmetry.space_group_name_H-M   'P 1'
#
loop_
_entity.id
_entity.type
_entity.pdbx_description
1 polymer ?
#
loop_
_entity_poly.entity_id
_entity_poly.type
_entity_poly.pdbx_seq_one_letter_code
_entity_poly.pdbx_strand_id
1 'polypeptide(L)'
;MLLMTAGLSTAQAQDAGARVSLDAEKPQASEECRRLQERVSELDRMDDERIARGGRTGAQQSPVQTKEWIDKERKDAKTKMFFAKC
;
A
#
# COMPACT_ATOMS: atom_id res chain seq x y z
N MET A 1 0.06 61.07 27.38
CA MET A 1 -1.04 60.22 26.89
C MET A 1 -0.46 59.18 25.95
N LEU A 2 -0.88 57.92 26.13
CA LEU A 2 -0.37 56.72 25.45
C LEU A 2 -0.66 56.71 23.93
N LEU A 3 0.24 56.00 23.22
CA LEU A 3 0.27 55.70 21.78
C LEU A 3 -1.00 55.01 21.25
N MET A 4 -1.25 55.09 19.93
CA MET A 4 -1.40 53.89 19.07
C MET A 4 -1.31 54.27 17.58
N THR A 5 -0.37 53.65 16.87
CA THR A 5 -0.22 53.65 15.40
C THR A 5 -1.24 52.70 14.78
N ALA A 6 -2.08 53.21 13.87
CA ALA A 6 -3.02 52.38 13.10
C ALA A 6 -2.26 51.63 11.99
N GLY A 7 -2.03 50.33 12.19
CA GLY A 7 -1.57 49.44 11.12
C GLY A 7 -2.75 49.08 10.21
N LEU A 8 -2.61 49.32 8.91
CA LEU A 8 -3.56 48.81 7.92
C LEU A 8 -3.27 47.31 7.69
N SER A 9 -4.15 46.46 8.19
CA SER A 9 -4.13 45.02 7.88
C SER A 9 -4.72 44.81 6.49
N THR A 10 -3.89 44.41 5.52
CA THR A 10 -4.37 43.88 4.24
C THR A 10 -4.98 42.50 4.48
N ALA A 11 -6.30 42.39 4.39
CA ALA A 11 -6.98 41.10 4.37
C ALA A 11 -6.58 40.35 3.09
N GLN A 12 -5.77 39.30 3.23
CA GLN A 12 -5.52 38.38 2.13
C GLN A 12 -6.78 37.51 1.96
N ALA A 13 -7.45 37.66 0.83
CA ALA A 13 -8.47 36.70 0.41
C ALA A 13 -7.78 35.34 0.32
N GLN A 14 -8.08 34.44 1.26
CA GLN A 14 -7.76 33.05 1.07
C GLN A 14 -8.68 32.56 -0.05
N ASP A 15 -8.14 32.55 -1.26
CA ASP A 15 -8.72 31.87 -2.41
C ASP A 15 -8.80 30.38 -2.02
N ALA A 16 -9.96 30.03 -1.46
CA ALA A 16 -10.18 28.78 -0.78
C ALA A 16 -10.23 27.67 -1.82
N GLY A 17 -9.09 27.01 -1.96
CA GLY A 17 -8.98 25.62 -2.38
C GLY A 17 -9.01 25.43 -3.88
N ALA A 18 -7.82 25.30 -4.46
CA ALA A 18 -7.63 24.55 -5.69
C ALA A 18 -8.47 23.27 -5.61
N ARG A 19 -9.40 23.11 -6.56
CA ARG A 19 -10.17 21.88 -6.72
C ARG A 19 -9.17 20.73 -6.84
N VAL A 20 -9.01 19.95 -5.76
CA VAL A 20 -8.18 18.76 -5.76
C VAL A 20 -8.74 17.84 -6.84
N SER A 21 -8.02 17.71 -7.94
CA SER A 21 -8.36 16.77 -9.00
C SER A 21 -8.31 15.37 -8.42
N LEU A 22 -9.44 14.65 -8.48
CA LEU A 22 -9.55 13.25 -8.04
C LEU A 22 -8.73 12.30 -8.92
N ASP A 23 -8.17 12.80 -10.03
CA ASP A 23 -7.31 12.06 -10.97
C ASP A 23 -5.82 12.11 -10.63
N ALA A 24 -5.42 12.80 -9.55
CA ALA A 24 -4.08 12.61 -9.03
C ALA A 24 -4.00 11.20 -8.44
N GLU A 25 -3.33 10.27 -9.13
CA GLU A 25 -2.93 8.97 -8.58
C GLU A 25 -2.41 9.22 -7.16
N LYS A 26 -3.18 8.82 -6.15
CA LYS A 26 -2.80 9.04 -4.77
C LYS A 26 -1.44 8.36 -4.57
N PRO A 27 -0.38 9.07 -4.14
CA PRO A 27 0.93 8.46 -3.90
C PRO A 27 0.83 7.26 -2.94
N GLN A 28 -0.11 7.32 -2.01
CA GLN A 28 -0.44 6.23 -1.09
C GLN A 28 -0.99 4.99 -1.79
N ALA A 29 -1.81 5.13 -2.84
CA ALA A 29 -2.31 3.99 -3.61
C ALA A 29 -1.16 3.33 -4.39
N SER A 30 -0.26 4.12 -4.98
CA SER A 30 0.94 3.63 -5.65
C SER A 30 1.89 2.87 -4.70
N GLU A 31 2.08 3.38 -3.48
CA GLU A 31 2.92 2.69 -2.48
C GLU A 31 2.29 1.39 -1.98
N GLU A 32 0.97 1.38 -1.74
CA GLU A 32 0.24 0.17 -1.36
C GLU A 32 0.26 -0.88 -2.48
N CYS A 33 0.10 -0.47 -3.74
CA CYS A 33 0.26 -1.34 -4.91
C CYS A 33 1.66 -1.98 -4.94
N ARG A 34 2.72 -1.19 -4.72
CA ARG A 34 4.10 -1.68 -4.65
C ARG A 34 4.26 -2.72 -3.54
N ARG A 35 3.77 -2.44 -2.33
CA ARG A 35 3.84 -3.36 -1.19
C ARG A 35 3.11 -4.67 -1.45
N LEU A 36 1.94 -4.61 -2.07
CA LEU A 36 1.17 -5.80 -2.45
C LEU A 36 1.90 -6.62 -3.49
N GLN A 37 2.55 -5.98 -4.47
CA GLN A 37 3.32 -6.67 -5.50
C GLN A 37 4.60 -7.32 -4.95
N GLU A 38 5.28 -6.65 -4.02
CA GLU A 38 6.40 -7.23 -3.27
C GLU A 38 5.95 -8.46 -2.48
N ARG A 39 4.79 -8.40 -1.83
CA ARG A 39 4.21 -9.54 -1.11
C ARG A 39 3.89 -10.72 -2.03
N VAL A 40 3.31 -10.47 -3.21
CA VAL A 40 3.06 -11.54 -4.20
C VAL A 40 4.38 -12.18 -4.65
N SER A 41 5.40 -11.37 -4.91
CA SER A 41 6.71 -11.88 -5.35
C SER A 41 7.39 -12.72 -4.28
N GLU A 42 7.28 -12.33 -3.00
CA GLU A 42 7.78 -13.13 -1.88
C GLU A 42 7.03 -14.47 -1.75
N LEU A 43 5.70 -14.45 -1.89
CA LEU A 43 4.89 -15.68 -1.86
C LEU A 43 5.19 -16.62 -3.03
N ASP A 44 5.47 -16.07 -4.21
CA ASP A 44 5.93 -16.84 -5.37
C ASP A 44 7.28 -17.52 -5.08
N ARG A 45 8.23 -16.78 -4.52
CA ARG A 45 9.53 -17.34 -4.10
C ARG A 45 9.38 -18.46 -3.06
N MET A 46 8.50 -18.28 -2.08
CA MET A 46 8.21 -19.32 -1.09
C MET A 46 7.62 -20.59 -1.72
N ASP A 47 6.74 -20.43 -2.71
CA ASP A 47 6.17 -21.55 -3.47
C ASP A 47 7.26 -22.29 -4.27
N ASP A 48 8.12 -21.55 -4.95
CA ASP A 48 9.26 -22.10 -5.70
C ASP A 48 10.22 -22.86 -4.78
N GLU A 49 10.56 -22.31 -3.62
CA GLU A 49 11.39 -23.01 -2.64
C GLU A 49 10.71 -24.27 -2.09
N ARG A 50 9.37 -24.28 -1.95
CA ARG A 50 8.62 -25.48 -1.56
C ARG A 50 8.70 -26.55 -2.65
N ILE A 51 8.55 -26.15 -3.91
CA ILE A 51 8.66 -27.04 -5.07
C ILE A 51 10.09 -27.59 -5.19
N ALA A 52 11.10 -26.73 -5.06
CA ALA A 52 12.51 -27.11 -5.09
C ALA A 52 12.91 -28.07 -3.96
N ARG A 53 12.27 -27.93 -2.78
CA ARG A 53 12.39 -28.89 -1.66
C ARG A 53 11.65 -30.22 -1.88
N GLY A 54 11.09 -30.42 -3.08
CA GLY A 54 10.46 -31.66 -3.50
C GLY A 54 9.14 -31.96 -2.80
N GLY A 55 8.45 -30.94 -2.26
CA GLY A 55 7.17 -31.13 -1.58
C GLY A 55 7.23 -32.13 -0.42
N ARG A 56 8.41 -32.35 0.19
CA ARG A 56 8.57 -33.19 1.37
C ARG A 56 7.78 -32.58 2.52
N THR A 57 6.53 -32.96 2.60
CA THR A 57 5.54 -32.63 3.65
C THR A 57 5.91 -33.17 5.03
N GLY A 58 7.00 -33.95 5.13
CA GLY A 58 7.45 -34.57 6.38
C GLY A 58 8.46 -33.76 7.20
N ALA A 59 9.14 -32.76 6.63
CA ALA A 59 10.04 -31.89 7.40
C ALA A 59 9.24 -30.68 7.90
N GLN A 60 8.70 -30.79 9.12
CA GLN A 60 8.05 -29.75 9.94
C GLN A 60 7.93 -28.38 9.22
N GLN A 61 7.00 -28.30 8.27
CA GLN A 61 6.75 -27.03 7.57
C GLN A 61 6.00 -26.13 8.54
N SER A 62 6.49 -24.90 8.70
CA SER A 62 5.75 -23.89 9.44
C SER A 62 4.34 -23.79 8.85
N PRO A 63 3.26 -23.65 9.65
CA PRO A 63 1.90 -23.47 9.15
C PRO A 63 1.77 -22.33 8.12
N VAL A 64 2.74 -21.42 8.13
CA VAL A 64 2.88 -20.22 7.29
C VAL A 64 3.61 -20.52 5.97
N GLN A 65 3.90 -21.78 5.63
CA GLN A 65 4.66 -22.18 4.44
C GLN A 65 4.00 -23.34 3.67
N THR A 66 2.79 -23.72 4.04
CA THR A 66 2.03 -24.73 3.29
C THR A 66 1.58 -24.17 1.95
N LYS A 67 1.30 -25.05 0.99
CA LYS A 67 0.76 -24.64 -0.30
C LYS A 67 -0.54 -23.86 -0.16
N GLU A 68 -1.43 -24.35 0.69
CA GLU A 68 -2.76 -23.79 0.91
C GLU A 68 -2.67 -22.39 1.53
N TRP A 69 -1.69 -22.17 2.43
CA TRP A 69 -1.45 -20.85 3.01
C TRP A 69 -0.90 -19.89 1.96
N ILE A 70 0.10 -20.30 1.19
CA ILE A 70 0.70 -19.47 0.12
C ILE A 70 -0.36 -19.08 -0.91
N ASP A 71 -1.19 -20.03 -1.35
CA ASP A 71 -2.26 -19.80 -2.32
C ASP A 71 -3.32 -18.83 -1.76
N LYS A 72 -3.69 -18.97 -0.48
CA LYS A 72 -4.63 -18.07 0.20
C LYS A 72 -4.09 -16.65 0.27
N GLU A 73 -2.85 -16.47 0.70
CA GLU A 73 -2.23 -15.16 0.83
C GLU A 73 -2.01 -14.49 -0.52
N ARG A 74 -1.65 -15.26 -1.55
CA ARG A 74 -1.50 -14.76 -2.92
C ARG A 74 -2.84 -14.27 -3.46
N LYS A 75 -3.92 -15.02 -3.21
CA LYS A 75 -5.27 -14.62 -3.59
C LYS A 75 -5.74 -13.36 -2.87
N ASP A 76 -5.47 -13.25 -1.57
CA ASP A 76 -5.80 -12.06 -0.77
C ASP A 76 -5.04 -10.82 -1.30
N ALA A 77 -3.73 -10.95 -1.53
CA ALA A 77 -2.92 -9.87 -2.08
C ALA A 77 -3.41 -9.41 -3.46
N LYS A 78 -3.72 -10.35 -4.37
CA LYS A 78 -4.30 -10.02 -5.69
C LYS A 78 -5.68 -9.37 -5.59
N THR A 79 -6.51 -9.81 -4.63
CA THR A 79 -7.82 -9.21 -4.39
C THR A 79 -7.68 -7.77 -3.90
N LYS A 80 -6.72 -7.51 -3.01
CA LYS A 80 -6.39 -6.16 -2.54
C LYS A 80 -5.86 -5.27 -3.66
N MET A 81 -5.02 -5.80 -4.55
CA MET A 81 -4.55 -5.07 -5.73
C MET A 81 -5.73 -4.66 -6.62
N PHE A 82 -6.64 -5.60 -6.91
CA PHE A 82 -7.84 -5.32 -7.71
C PHE A 82 -8.69 -4.18 -7.12
N PHE A 83 -8.95 -4.19 -5.82
CA PHE A 83 -9.71 -3.11 -5.16
C PHE A 83 -8.93 -1.79 -5.07
N ALA A 84 -7.61 -1.86 -4.95
CA ALA A 84 -6.73 -0.70 -4.98
C ALA A 84 -6.50 -0.15 -6.41
N LYS A 85 -7.00 -0.84 -7.45
CA LYS A 85 -6.80 -0.53 -8.87
C LYS A 85 -5.33 -0.57 -9.30
N CYS A 86 -4.61 -1.54 -8.74
CA CYS A 86 -3.43 -2.14 -9.33
C CYS A 86 -3.88 -3.42 -10.08
#